data_AF-A0A640W1R3-F1
#
_entry.id   AF-A0A640W1R3-F1
#
_cell.length_a   1.000
_cell.length_b   1.000
_cell.length_c   1.000
_cell.angle_alpha   90.00
_cell.angle_beta   90.00
_cell.angle_gamma   90.00
#
_symmetry.space_group_name_H-M   'P 1'
#
loop_
_entity.id
_entity.type
_entity.pdbx_description
1 polymer ?
#
loop_
_entity_poly.entity_id
_entity_poly.type
_entity_poly.pdbx_seq_one_letter_code
_entity_poly.pdbx_strand_id
1 'polypeptide(L)'
;SFVPKKRKPWQVNLLFKGDATKFDENGFYATLLDLHRRGIIEIEHGGDDLRIKILKEHGDDEYENRVIRFLKKYASNNTFSAKEFREMIDGIDSVGEITLIRDDLNNLHKVRDAKEFIVNGRVFMAGFLAISVALFFISLFLYISYFDSYPVIFSAFSFSFFLMLQFGIATAAPSTLFGHWKKDYYKEKLEWDAFKKFLLDMAQLKKYESQDISIWKEWLVYATALGIGKKVAKEFKKLDIELPEADYVPYAYIYFASIHSSVNRKYSSLTGGSGGGGGGGFGGGGGFGGGGAGGR
;
A
#
# COMPACT_ATOMS: atom_id res chain seq x y z
N SER A 1 -7.20 24.80 -9.62
CA SER A 1 -6.94 23.35 -9.71
C SER A 1 -7.96 22.65 -8.84
N PHE A 2 -8.60 21.59 -9.34
CA PHE A 2 -9.60 20.80 -8.59
C PHE A 2 -8.97 19.82 -7.59
N VAL A 3 -7.64 19.70 -7.61
CA VAL A 3 -6.87 18.88 -6.66
C VAL A 3 -6.74 19.64 -5.33
N PRO A 4 -7.07 19.02 -4.18
CA PRO A 4 -7.08 19.68 -2.86
C PRO A 4 -5.82 20.47 -2.52
N LYS A 5 -4.67 19.80 -2.59
CA LYS A 5 -3.35 20.36 -2.30
C LYS A 5 -2.31 19.61 -3.12
N LYS A 6 -1.34 20.34 -3.70
CA LYS A 6 -0.25 19.71 -4.44
C LYS A 6 0.65 18.92 -3.49
N ARG A 7 0.38 17.62 -3.38
CA ARG A 7 1.23 16.63 -2.70
C ARG A 7 1.78 15.66 -3.72
N LYS A 8 2.91 15.03 -3.35
CA LYS A 8 3.47 13.95 -4.16
C LYS A 8 2.51 12.74 -4.13
N PRO A 9 2.33 12.02 -5.24
CA PRO A 9 1.33 10.95 -5.32
C PRO A 9 1.56 9.84 -4.28
N TRP A 10 2.82 9.50 -3.99
CA TRP A 10 3.16 8.52 -2.96
C TRP A 10 2.73 8.96 -1.55
N GLN A 11 2.79 10.26 -1.24
CA GLN A 11 2.30 10.80 0.04
C GLN A 11 0.78 10.72 0.11
N VAL A 12 0.08 10.98 -1.00
CA VAL A 12 -1.37 10.87 -1.08
C VAL A 12 -1.81 9.42 -0.84
N ASN A 13 -1.10 8.45 -1.42
CA ASN A 13 -1.34 7.03 -1.17
C ASN A 13 -1.15 6.67 0.31
N LEU A 14 -0.01 7.05 0.89
CA LEU A 14 0.35 6.77 2.28
C LEU A 14 -0.69 7.30 3.27
N LEU A 15 -1.21 8.50 3.03
CA LEU A 15 -2.06 9.22 3.98
C LEU A 15 -3.55 8.98 3.76
N PHE A 16 -4.01 8.88 2.52
CA PHE A 16 -5.44 9.05 2.19
C PHE A 16 -6.08 7.85 1.48
N LYS A 17 -5.32 6.84 1.02
CA LYS A 17 -5.95 5.65 0.40
C LYS A 17 -6.76 4.84 1.41
N GLY A 18 -6.22 4.65 2.61
CA GLY A 18 -6.78 3.78 3.64
C GLY A 18 -6.35 4.20 5.04
N ASP A 19 -5.72 3.28 5.78
CA ASP A 19 -5.16 3.60 7.08
C ASP A 19 -3.84 4.33 6.89
N ALA A 20 -3.66 5.46 7.54
CA ALA A 20 -2.65 6.47 7.21
C ALA A 20 -1.22 6.12 7.68
N THR A 21 -0.89 4.84 7.63
CA THR A 21 0.41 4.23 7.87
C THR A 21 0.68 3.08 6.88
N LYS A 22 -0.22 2.86 5.91
CA LYS A 22 -0.14 1.77 4.94
C LYS A 22 0.10 2.36 3.55
N PHE A 23 1.34 2.24 3.10
CA PHE A 23 1.70 2.43 1.71
C PHE A 23 1.49 1.12 0.94
N ASP A 24 1.04 1.22 -0.31
CA ASP A 24 0.90 0.06 -1.18
C ASP A 24 1.32 0.34 -2.62
N GLU A 25 1.27 -0.69 -3.46
CA GLU A 25 1.65 -0.69 -4.87
C GLU A 25 1.05 0.49 -5.66
N ASN A 26 -0.13 0.97 -5.26
CA ASN A 26 -0.78 2.08 -5.92
C ASN A 26 0.00 3.39 -5.77
N GLY A 27 0.71 3.59 -4.66
CA GLY A 27 1.57 4.74 -4.47
C GLY A 27 2.78 4.70 -5.40
N PHE A 28 3.32 3.51 -5.64
CA PHE A 28 4.39 3.28 -6.61
C PHE A 28 3.88 3.56 -8.04
N TYR A 29 2.75 2.98 -8.45
CA TYR A 29 2.18 3.21 -9.78
C TYR A 29 1.80 4.68 -10.02
N ALA A 30 1.22 5.34 -9.02
CA ALA A 30 0.94 6.77 -9.12
C ALA A 30 2.20 7.61 -9.29
N THR A 31 3.30 7.20 -8.66
CA THR A 31 4.61 7.86 -8.82
C THR A 31 5.17 7.66 -10.23
N LEU A 32 5.06 6.46 -10.80
CA LEU A 32 5.46 6.22 -12.20
C LEU A 32 4.67 7.12 -13.17
N LEU A 33 3.35 7.22 -12.99
CA LEU A 33 2.51 8.09 -13.83
C LEU A 33 2.87 9.58 -13.66
N ASP A 34 3.20 10.03 -12.45
CA ASP A 34 3.61 11.42 -12.19
C ASP A 34 4.97 11.75 -12.80
N LEU A 35 5.94 10.82 -12.67
CA LEU A 35 7.25 10.94 -13.31
C LEU A 35 7.12 10.96 -14.84
N HIS A 36 6.19 10.17 -15.39
CA HIS A 36 5.88 10.18 -16.82
C HIS A 36 5.28 11.52 -17.26
N ARG A 37 4.26 12.01 -16.54
CA ARG A 37 3.63 13.31 -16.78
C ARG A 37 4.64 14.47 -16.73
N ARG A 38 5.66 14.37 -15.88
CA ARG A 38 6.75 15.36 -15.74
C ARG A 38 7.90 15.21 -16.74
N GLY A 39 7.85 14.21 -17.62
CA GLY A 39 8.92 13.93 -18.60
C GLY A 39 10.25 13.54 -17.95
N ILE A 40 10.22 12.88 -16.79
CA ILE A 40 11.40 12.29 -16.14
C ILE A 40 11.62 10.86 -16.61
N ILE A 41 10.51 10.14 -16.82
CA ILE A 41 10.50 8.83 -17.46
C ILE A 41 9.50 8.83 -18.61
N GLU A 42 9.67 7.91 -19.55
CA GLU A 42 8.74 7.68 -20.65
C GLU A 42 8.28 6.23 -20.56
N ILE A 43 6.97 6.04 -20.39
CA ILE A 43 6.36 4.71 -20.28
C ILE A 43 5.80 4.37 -21.64
N GLU A 44 6.31 3.30 -22.23
CA GLU A 44 5.83 2.75 -23.48
C GLU A 44 5.25 1.36 -23.23
N HIS A 45 4.07 1.11 -23.76
CA HIS A 45 3.48 -0.21 -23.80
C HIS A 45 3.26 -0.62 -25.26
N GLY A 46 3.79 -1.79 -25.62
CA GLY A 46 3.61 -2.38 -26.93
C GLY A 46 3.79 -3.89 -26.86
N GLY A 47 2.75 -4.64 -27.24
CA GLY A 47 2.75 -6.10 -27.15
C GLY A 47 2.66 -6.62 -25.71
N ASP A 48 3.49 -7.62 -25.37
CA ASP A 48 3.55 -8.25 -24.04
C ASP A 48 4.68 -7.69 -23.16
N ASP A 49 5.08 -6.43 -23.36
CA ASP A 49 6.13 -5.78 -22.56
C ASP A 49 5.74 -4.36 -22.11
N LEU A 50 6.25 -3.97 -20.95
CA LEU A 50 6.20 -2.62 -20.40
C LEU A 50 7.62 -2.08 -20.35
N ARG A 51 7.89 -1.06 -21.15
CA ARG A 51 9.19 -0.41 -21.25
C ARG A 51 9.13 0.95 -20.59
N ILE A 52 10.12 1.24 -19.75
CA ILE A 52 10.24 2.52 -19.04
C ILE A 52 11.61 3.10 -19.38
N LYS A 53 11.62 4.11 -20.24
CA LYS A 53 12.83 4.84 -20.62
C LYS A 53 13.10 5.95 -19.62
N ILE A 54 14.33 6.03 -19.13
CA ILE A 54 14.75 7.00 -18.12
C ILE A 54 15.34 8.21 -18.85
N LEU A 55 14.69 9.37 -18.71
CA LEU A 55 15.11 10.62 -19.37
C LEU A 55 15.96 11.50 -18.46
N LYS A 56 15.70 11.47 -17.14
CA LYS A 56 16.46 12.23 -16.13
C LYS A 56 16.85 11.33 -14.97
N GLU A 57 18.04 11.56 -14.43
CA GLU A 57 18.65 10.69 -13.40
C GLU A 57 18.23 11.00 -11.96
N HIS A 58 17.53 12.12 -11.75
CA HIS A 58 17.10 12.58 -10.44
C HIS A 58 15.63 12.98 -10.42
N GLY A 59 14.96 12.56 -9.35
CA GLY A 59 13.63 13.03 -8.97
C GLY A 59 13.73 14.15 -7.93
N ASP A 60 12.59 14.69 -7.53
CA ASP A 60 12.53 15.85 -6.65
C ASP A 60 12.71 15.47 -5.17
N ASP A 61 12.47 14.20 -4.81
CA ASP A 61 12.50 13.71 -3.44
C ASP A 61 13.22 12.36 -3.28
N GLU A 62 13.42 11.94 -2.03
CA GLU A 62 14.14 10.70 -1.72
C GLU A 62 13.44 9.44 -2.26
N TYR A 63 12.10 9.44 -2.29
CA TYR A 63 11.30 8.31 -2.74
C TYR A 63 11.35 8.18 -4.27
N GLU A 64 11.14 9.27 -5.00
CA GLU A 64 11.28 9.34 -6.46
C GLU A 64 12.69 8.93 -6.87
N ASN A 65 13.72 9.40 -6.16
CA ASN A 65 15.11 8.98 -6.41
C ASN A 65 15.31 7.48 -6.16
N ARG A 66 14.62 6.89 -5.17
CA ARG A 66 14.64 5.44 -4.92
C ARG A 66 14.01 4.67 -6.08
N VAL A 67 12.87 5.14 -6.59
CA VAL A 67 12.19 4.56 -7.77
C VAL A 67 13.10 4.63 -9.00
N ILE A 68 13.70 5.78 -9.27
CA ILE A 68 14.60 5.96 -10.43
C ILE A 68 15.85 5.09 -10.29
N ARG A 69 16.46 5.01 -9.10
CA ARG A 69 17.61 4.12 -8.85
C ARG A 69 17.25 2.66 -9.08
N PHE A 70 16.07 2.21 -8.66
CA PHE A 70 15.60 0.86 -8.92
C PHE A 70 15.47 0.59 -10.42
N LEU A 71 14.79 1.49 -11.16
CA LEU A 71 14.63 1.35 -12.60
C LEU A 71 16.00 1.32 -13.31
N LYS A 72 16.93 2.21 -12.93
CA LYS A 72 18.27 2.30 -13.52
C LYS A 72 19.13 1.07 -13.23
N LYS A 73 19.02 0.49 -12.02
CA LYS A 73 19.77 -0.70 -11.61
C LYS A 73 19.45 -1.92 -12.49
N TYR A 74 18.22 -2.02 -12.96
CA TYR A 74 17.71 -3.15 -13.76
C TYR A 74 17.36 -2.76 -15.20
N ALA A 75 17.90 -1.64 -15.70
CA ALA A 75 17.66 -1.17 -17.06
C ALA A 75 18.77 -1.58 -18.03
N SER A 76 18.38 -1.90 -19.27
CA SER A 76 19.25 -2.10 -20.42
C SER A 76 19.25 -0.81 -21.26
N ASN A 77 20.41 -0.18 -21.49
CA ASN A 77 20.51 1.06 -22.29
C ASN A 77 19.52 2.17 -21.84
N ASN A 78 19.46 2.45 -20.53
CA ASN A 78 18.52 3.41 -19.92
C ASN A 78 17.02 3.09 -20.12
N THR A 79 16.69 1.86 -20.53
CA THR A 79 15.32 1.39 -20.67
C THR A 79 15.10 0.17 -19.78
N PHE A 80 14.19 0.28 -18.83
CA PHE A 80 13.74 -0.85 -18.03
C PHE A 80 12.66 -1.60 -18.80
N SER A 81 12.88 -2.90 -19.06
CA SER A 81 11.86 -3.79 -19.63
C SER A 81 11.35 -4.75 -18.55
N ALA A 82 10.04 -4.78 -18.33
CA ALA A 82 9.43 -5.70 -17.38
C ALA A 82 9.63 -7.17 -17.79
N LYS A 83 9.67 -7.45 -19.10
CA LYS A 83 9.96 -8.77 -19.64
C LYS A 83 11.42 -9.18 -19.42
N GLU A 84 12.39 -8.35 -19.81
CA GLU A 84 13.82 -8.63 -19.59
C GLU A 84 14.14 -8.83 -18.10
N PHE A 85 13.55 -8.00 -17.24
CA PHE A 85 13.72 -8.13 -15.80
C PHE A 85 13.17 -9.45 -15.26
N ARG A 86 12.05 -9.93 -15.80
CA ARG A 86 11.48 -11.24 -15.43
C ARG A 86 12.39 -12.38 -15.89
N GLU A 87 12.88 -12.33 -17.12
CA GLU A 87 13.81 -13.33 -17.66
C GLU A 87 15.13 -13.37 -16.84
N MET A 88 15.63 -12.21 -16.41
CA MET A 88 16.74 -12.12 -15.46
C MET A 88 16.42 -12.84 -14.15
N ILE A 89 15.25 -12.60 -13.54
CA ILE A 89 14.84 -13.25 -12.28
C ILE A 89 14.80 -14.78 -12.42
N ASP A 90 14.28 -15.28 -13.54
CA ASP A 90 14.15 -16.72 -13.78
C ASP A 90 15.52 -17.40 -13.91
N GLY A 91 16.54 -16.68 -14.43
CA GLY A 91 17.91 -17.17 -14.57
C GLY A 91 18.81 -17.08 -13.33
N ILE A 92 18.36 -16.51 -12.20
CA ILE A 92 19.19 -16.35 -10.99
C ILE A 92 19.24 -17.64 -10.19
N ASP A 93 20.40 -18.25 -10.00
CA ASP A 93 20.50 -19.47 -9.16
C ASP A 93 21.03 -19.21 -7.74
N SER A 94 21.43 -17.97 -7.46
CA SER A 94 21.97 -17.55 -6.16
C SER A 94 20.88 -17.04 -5.22
N VAL A 95 20.78 -17.63 -4.02
CA VAL A 95 19.90 -17.15 -2.94
C VAL A 95 20.23 -15.70 -2.56
N GLY A 96 21.50 -15.31 -2.57
CA GLY A 96 21.92 -13.95 -2.25
C GLY A 96 21.36 -12.92 -3.24
N GLU A 97 21.48 -13.20 -4.53
CA GLU A 97 21.02 -12.30 -5.59
C GLU A 97 19.50 -12.14 -5.60
N ILE A 98 18.74 -13.24 -5.48
CA ILE A 98 17.28 -13.14 -5.42
C ILE A 98 16.80 -12.43 -4.16
N THR A 99 17.52 -12.56 -3.04
CA THR A 99 17.23 -11.85 -1.79
C THR A 99 17.40 -10.34 -1.98
N LEU A 100 18.49 -9.91 -2.63
CA LEU A 100 18.74 -8.49 -2.92
C LEU A 100 17.63 -7.90 -3.80
N ILE A 101 17.22 -8.61 -4.85
CA ILE A 101 16.11 -8.16 -5.72
C ILE A 101 14.80 -8.07 -4.94
N ARG A 102 14.52 -9.08 -4.11
CA ARG A 102 13.33 -9.11 -3.26
C ARG A 102 13.32 -7.93 -2.29
N ASP A 103 14.45 -7.62 -1.67
CA ASP A 103 14.58 -6.50 -0.75
C ASP A 103 14.45 -5.16 -1.45
N ASP A 104 15.10 -4.99 -2.61
CA ASP A 104 14.95 -3.78 -3.44
C ASP A 104 13.49 -3.52 -3.80
N LEU A 105 12.78 -4.54 -4.26
CA LEU A 105 11.38 -4.44 -4.65
C LEU A 105 10.49 -4.17 -3.43
N ASN A 106 10.73 -4.84 -2.30
CA ASN A 106 10.02 -4.58 -1.05
C ASN A 106 10.28 -3.16 -0.53
N ASN A 107 11.47 -2.59 -0.74
CA ASN A 107 11.85 -1.25 -0.31
C ASN A 107 11.13 -0.14 -1.09
N LEU A 108 10.57 -0.44 -2.26
CA LEU A 108 9.68 0.46 -2.99
C LEU A 108 8.30 0.59 -2.32
N HIS A 109 7.90 -0.42 -1.55
CA HIS A 109 6.59 -0.48 -0.87
C HIS A 109 6.68 -0.18 0.65
N LYS A 110 7.88 -0.14 1.22
CA LYS A 110 8.12 0.16 2.65
C LYS A 110 8.26 1.67 2.90
N VAL A 111 7.19 2.43 2.69
CA VAL A 111 7.07 3.79 3.22
C VAL A 111 6.15 3.73 4.43
N ARG A 112 6.69 3.96 5.63
CA ARG A 112 5.95 3.80 6.89
C ARG A 112 5.86 5.06 7.74
N ASP A 113 6.59 6.12 7.38
CA ASP A 113 6.68 7.28 8.25
C ASP A 113 5.60 8.33 7.94
N ALA A 114 4.47 8.19 8.60
CA ALA A 114 3.41 9.19 8.66
C ALA A 114 3.40 9.94 10.01
N LYS A 115 4.45 9.80 10.84
CA LYS A 115 4.50 10.38 12.19
C LYS A 115 4.38 11.90 12.18
N GLU A 116 4.77 12.54 11.08
CA GLU A 116 4.61 13.99 10.91
C GLU A 116 3.14 14.41 10.80
N PHE A 117 2.28 13.54 10.28
CA PHE A 117 0.89 13.85 9.94
C PHE A 117 -0.11 13.37 11.00
N ILE A 118 0.19 12.25 11.67
CA ILE A 118 -0.76 11.57 12.57
C ILE A 118 -0.04 11.06 13.82
N VAL A 119 -0.76 11.11 14.94
CA VAL A 119 -0.38 10.39 16.16
C VAL A 119 -0.92 8.97 16.05
N ASN A 120 -0.04 7.98 15.97
CA ASN A 120 -0.43 6.58 15.79
C ASN A 120 -1.02 6.00 17.10
N GLY A 121 -2.34 5.90 17.16
CA GLY A 121 -3.05 5.35 18.32
C GLY A 121 -2.72 3.89 18.61
N ARG A 122 -2.24 3.11 17.62
CA ARG A 122 -1.90 1.70 17.85
C ARG A 122 -0.71 1.53 18.79
N VAL A 123 0.25 2.46 18.78
CA VAL A 123 1.41 2.40 19.69
C VAL A 123 0.96 2.59 21.13
N PHE A 124 0.02 3.50 21.36
CA PHE A 124 -0.60 3.71 22.66
C PHE A 124 -1.37 2.47 23.12
N MET A 125 -2.20 1.87 22.24
CA MET A 125 -2.93 0.64 22.55
C MET A 125 -2.03 -0.59 22.73
N ALA A 126 -0.88 -0.65 22.05
CA ALA A 126 0.10 -1.70 22.24
C ALA A 126 0.73 -1.64 23.65
N GLY A 127 0.87 -0.45 24.23
CA GLY A 127 1.27 -0.28 25.62
C GLY A 127 0.25 -0.90 26.59
N PHE A 128 -1.04 -0.62 26.41
CA PHE A 128 -2.10 -1.27 27.21
C PHE A 128 -2.17 -2.78 27.00
N LEU A 129 -1.96 -3.25 25.76
CA LEU A 129 -1.88 -4.68 25.48
C LEU A 129 -0.73 -5.33 26.27
N ALA A 130 0.47 -4.73 26.27
CA ALA A 130 1.60 -5.26 27.04
C ALA A 130 1.30 -5.36 28.54
N ILE A 131 0.65 -4.35 29.12
CA ILE A 131 0.23 -4.36 30.53
C ILE A 131 -0.81 -5.47 30.75
N SER A 132 -1.81 -5.60 29.87
CA SER A 132 -2.85 -6.63 29.99
C SER A 132 -2.29 -8.05 29.89
N VAL A 133 -1.29 -8.27 29.03
CA VAL A 133 -0.59 -9.55 28.89
C VAL A 133 0.20 -9.87 30.16
N ALA A 134 0.91 -8.89 30.74
CA ALA A 134 1.60 -9.08 32.01
C ALA A 134 0.64 -9.45 33.14
N LEU A 135 -0.50 -8.74 33.25
CA LEU A 135 -1.54 -9.04 34.23
C LEU A 135 -2.15 -10.43 34.03
N PHE A 136 -2.35 -10.85 32.78
CA PHE A 136 -2.83 -12.19 32.46
C PHE A 136 -1.86 -13.27 32.96
N PHE A 137 -0.55 -13.12 32.71
CA PHE A 137 0.44 -14.09 33.19
C PHE A 137 0.58 -14.11 34.71
N ILE A 138 0.51 -12.94 35.38
CA ILE A 138 0.49 -12.87 36.85
C ILE A 138 -0.76 -13.58 37.40
N SER A 139 -1.92 -13.30 36.81
CA SER A 139 -3.17 -13.93 37.25
C SER A 139 -3.20 -15.43 36.96
N LEU A 140 -2.59 -15.89 35.86
CA LEU A 140 -2.45 -17.30 35.53
C LEU A 140 -1.55 -18.01 36.53
N PHE A 141 -0.42 -17.40 36.90
CA PHE A 141 0.48 -17.94 37.91
C PHE A 141 -0.23 -18.08 39.26
N LEU A 142 -0.91 -17.03 39.73
CA LEU A 142 -1.67 -17.06 40.98
C LEU A 142 -2.78 -18.10 40.97
N TYR A 143 -3.46 -18.26 39.83
CA TYR A 143 -4.46 -19.31 39.65
C TYR A 143 -3.84 -20.69 39.83
N ILE A 144 -2.76 -21.01 39.11
CA ILE A 144 -2.09 -22.32 39.20
C ILE A 144 -1.57 -22.60 40.63
N SER A 145 -1.05 -21.59 41.33
CA SER A 145 -0.45 -21.78 42.65
C SER A 145 -1.46 -21.86 43.80
N TYR A 146 -2.62 -21.21 43.71
CA TYR A 146 -3.51 -20.98 44.87
C TYR A 146 -4.98 -21.31 44.63
N PHE A 147 -5.34 -21.94 43.50
CA PHE A 147 -6.74 -22.22 43.14
C PHE A 147 -7.52 -22.96 44.22
N ASP A 148 -6.93 -23.97 44.86
CA ASP A 148 -7.61 -24.79 45.87
C ASP A 148 -7.97 -24.00 47.15
N SER A 149 -7.15 -23.01 47.49
CA SER A 149 -7.35 -22.19 48.71
C SER A 149 -8.28 -21.01 48.48
N TYR A 150 -8.27 -20.44 47.27
CA TYR A 150 -9.02 -19.22 46.94
C TYR A 150 -9.71 -19.32 45.57
N PRO A 151 -10.92 -19.91 45.51
CA PRO A 151 -11.67 -20.08 44.27
C PRO A 151 -11.99 -18.75 43.53
N VAL A 152 -12.02 -17.62 44.25
CA VAL A 152 -12.24 -16.28 43.67
C VAL A 152 -11.17 -15.91 42.63
N ILE A 153 -9.97 -16.51 42.68
CA ILE A 153 -8.89 -16.26 41.71
C ILE A 153 -9.30 -16.64 40.27
N PHE A 154 -10.22 -17.61 40.09
CA PHE A 154 -10.75 -17.95 38.77
C PHE A 154 -11.43 -16.76 38.07
N SER A 155 -12.16 -15.94 38.84
CA SER A 155 -12.79 -14.73 38.31
C SER A 155 -11.74 -13.70 37.88
N ALA A 156 -10.71 -13.47 38.70
CA ALA A 156 -9.61 -12.56 38.38
C ALA A 156 -8.87 -12.99 37.10
N PHE A 157 -8.60 -14.29 36.97
CA PHE A 157 -8.01 -14.87 35.76
C PHE A 157 -8.89 -14.65 34.54
N SER A 158 -10.17 -14.94 34.63
CA SER A 158 -11.13 -14.75 33.54
C SER A 158 -11.20 -13.28 33.10
N PHE A 159 -11.29 -12.32 34.04
CA PHE A 159 -11.30 -10.90 33.71
C PHE A 159 -9.99 -10.42 33.07
N SER A 160 -8.84 -10.91 33.54
CA SER A 160 -7.54 -10.58 32.93
C SER A 160 -7.45 -11.09 31.47
N PHE A 161 -8.02 -12.25 31.19
CA PHE A 161 -8.11 -12.80 29.83
C PHE A 161 -9.03 -11.96 28.93
N PHE A 162 -10.20 -11.54 29.42
CA PHE A 162 -11.08 -10.64 28.67
C PHE A 162 -10.44 -9.28 28.40
N LEU A 163 -9.72 -8.71 29.36
CA LEU A 163 -8.96 -7.47 29.15
C LEU A 163 -7.89 -7.64 28.07
N MET A 164 -7.14 -8.74 28.08
CA MET A 164 -6.16 -9.05 27.04
C MET A 164 -6.80 -9.15 25.65
N LEU A 165 -7.94 -9.84 25.53
CA LEU A 165 -8.69 -9.93 24.28
C LEU A 165 -9.18 -8.55 23.80
N GLN A 166 -9.74 -7.73 24.70
CA GLN A 166 -10.23 -6.40 24.38
C GLN A 166 -9.11 -5.50 23.82
N PHE A 167 -7.95 -5.45 24.47
CA PHE A 167 -6.82 -4.66 23.96
C PHE A 167 -6.20 -5.28 22.71
N GLY A 168 -6.22 -6.61 22.58
CA GLY A 168 -5.81 -7.31 21.35
C GLY A 168 -6.63 -6.83 20.14
N ILE A 169 -7.96 -6.82 20.26
CA ILE A 169 -8.87 -6.32 19.22
C ILE A 169 -8.61 -4.83 18.95
N ALA A 170 -8.39 -4.03 19.99
CA ALA A 170 -8.15 -2.60 19.84
C ALA A 170 -6.84 -2.26 19.10
N THR A 171 -5.80 -3.08 19.22
CA THR A 171 -4.57 -2.90 18.42
C THR A 171 -4.75 -3.22 16.93
N ALA A 172 -5.72 -4.08 16.59
CA ALA A 172 -6.09 -4.37 15.20
C ALA A 172 -6.95 -3.27 14.57
N ALA A 173 -7.53 -2.37 15.38
CA ALA A 173 -8.34 -1.27 14.89
C ALA A 173 -7.53 -0.25 14.06
N PRO A 174 -8.20 0.55 13.21
CA PRO A 174 -7.52 1.58 12.44
C PRO A 174 -6.73 2.55 13.31
N SER A 175 -5.56 2.98 12.83
CA SER A 175 -4.65 3.86 13.58
C SER A 175 -5.27 5.22 13.95
N THR A 176 -6.30 5.60 13.21
CA THR A 176 -7.06 6.84 13.39
C THR A 176 -8.18 6.74 14.43
N LEU A 177 -8.50 5.56 14.96
CA LEU A 177 -9.57 5.39 15.97
C LEU A 177 -9.11 5.86 17.35
N PHE A 178 -7.90 5.45 17.75
CA PHE A 178 -7.27 5.84 19.02
C PHE A 178 -6.17 6.89 18.84
N GLY A 179 -6.03 7.40 17.62
CA GLY A 179 -5.10 8.45 17.24
C GLY A 179 -5.84 9.70 16.77
N HIS A 180 -5.10 10.76 16.49
CA HIS A 180 -5.67 11.96 15.89
C HIS A 180 -4.76 12.51 14.79
N TRP A 181 -5.38 13.19 13.83
CA TRP A 181 -4.67 13.97 12.83
C TRP A 181 -4.04 15.18 13.51
N LYS A 182 -2.84 15.57 13.09
CA LYS A 182 -2.18 16.79 13.57
C LYS A 182 -2.68 17.99 12.76
N LYS A 183 -2.82 19.15 13.39
CA LYS A 183 -3.13 20.43 12.71
C LYS A 183 -4.36 20.32 11.78
N ASP A 184 -4.30 20.96 10.61
CA ASP A 184 -5.35 20.95 9.59
C ASP A 184 -5.31 19.70 8.67
N TYR A 185 -4.50 18.68 8.99
CA TYR A 185 -4.43 17.49 8.13
C TYR A 185 -5.74 16.70 8.10
N TYR A 186 -6.62 16.86 9.09
CA TYR A 186 -7.96 16.30 9.03
C TYR A 186 -8.83 16.96 7.96
N LYS A 187 -8.77 18.30 7.84
CA LYS A 187 -9.46 19.03 6.77
C LYS A 187 -8.95 18.55 5.40
N GLU A 188 -7.64 18.45 5.27
CA GLU A 188 -7.03 17.95 4.04
C GLU A 188 -7.48 16.51 3.71
N LYS A 189 -7.58 15.62 4.71
CA LYS A 189 -8.14 14.28 4.50
C LYS A 189 -9.56 14.36 3.91
N LEU A 190 -10.42 15.21 4.48
CA LEU A 190 -11.79 15.37 3.99
C LEU A 190 -11.83 15.88 2.55
N GLU A 191 -10.92 16.78 2.18
CA GLU A 191 -10.80 17.27 0.81
C GLU A 191 -10.36 16.14 -0.16
N TRP A 192 -9.42 15.29 0.23
CA TRP A 192 -9.02 14.11 -0.55
C TRP A 192 -10.13 13.07 -0.65
N ASP A 193 -10.90 12.85 0.42
CA ASP A 193 -12.07 11.96 0.41
C ASP A 193 -13.18 12.51 -0.49
N ALA A 194 -13.41 13.82 -0.49
CA ALA A 194 -14.33 14.49 -1.39
C ALA A 194 -13.86 14.38 -2.85
N PHE A 195 -12.57 14.58 -3.11
CA PHE A 195 -11.98 14.41 -4.44
C PHE A 195 -12.10 12.95 -4.93
N LYS A 196 -11.86 11.96 -4.06
CA LYS A 196 -12.08 10.54 -4.37
C LYS A 196 -13.53 10.26 -4.77
N LYS A 197 -14.50 10.82 -4.03
CA LYS A 197 -15.93 10.69 -4.36
C LYS A 197 -16.27 11.40 -5.67
N PHE A 198 -15.73 12.59 -5.90
CA PHE A 198 -15.89 13.34 -7.14
C PHE A 198 -15.41 12.54 -8.36
N LEU A 199 -14.24 11.90 -8.27
CA LEU A 199 -13.71 11.04 -9.34
C LEU A 199 -14.55 9.78 -9.59
N LEU A 200 -15.30 9.31 -8.57
CA LEU A 200 -16.21 8.17 -8.70
C LEU A 200 -17.60 8.58 -9.22
N ASP A 201 -18.03 9.82 -8.95
CA ASP A 201 -19.34 10.33 -9.34
C ASP A 201 -19.30 10.94 -10.76
N MET A 202 -19.33 10.05 -11.74
CA MET A 202 -19.16 10.30 -13.18
C MET A 202 -20.24 11.17 -13.84
N ALA A 203 -21.38 11.42 -13.19
CA ALA A 203 -22.43 12.27 -13.77
C ALA A 203 -21.96 13.72 -13.97
N GLN A 204 -20.93 14.16 -13.24
CA GLN A 204 -20.33 15.49 -13.39
C GLN A 204 -19.20 15.50 -14.42
N LEU A 205 -18.54 14.38 -14.72
CA LEU A 205 -17.37 14.33 -15.61
C LEU A 205 -17.71 14.63 -17.08
N LYS A 206 -18.92 14.25 -17.55
CA LYS A 206 -19.41 14.62 -18.89
C LYS A 206 -19.50 16.14 -19.11
N LYS A 207 -19.73 16.92 -18.04
CA LYS A 207 -19.78 18.40 -18.14
C LYS A 207 -18.40 19.02 -18.33
N TYR A 208 -17.34 18.25 -18.10
CA TYR A 208 -15.94 18.69 -18.20
C TYR A 208 -15.25 18.14 -19.46
N GLU A 209 -15.98 17.57 -20.42
CA GLU A 209 -15.45 17.04 -21.70
C GLU A 209 -14.59 18.05 -22.47
N SER A 210 -14.76 19.36 -22.22
CA SER A 210 -13.94 20.43 -22.83
C SER A 210 -12.71 20.86 -22.02
N GLN A 211 -12.41 20.23 -20.87
CA GLN A 211 -11.24 20.58 -20.06
C GLN A 211 -9.96 19.95 -20.58
N ASP A 212 -8.87 20.73 -20.48
CA ASP A 212 -7.51 20.43 -20.88
C ASP A 212 -7.06 19.00 -20.50
N ILE A 213 -6.55 18.25 -21.48
CA ILE A 213 -5.96 16.90 -21.35
C ILE A 213 -5.00 16.82 -20.15
N SER A 214 -4.29 17.92 -19.86
CA SER A 214 -3.37 18.00 -18.72
C SER A 214 -4.06 17.74 -17.36
N ILE A 215 -5.31 18.16 -17.18
CA ILE A 215 -6.07 17.99 -15.93
C ILE A 215 -6.42 16.52 -15.74
N TRP A 216 -6.81 15.82 -16.80
CA TRP A 216 -7.16 14.41 -16.75
C TRP A 216 -5.94 13.53 -16.42
N LYS A 217 -4.76 13.86 -16.96
CA LYS A 217 -3.50 13.21 -16.58
C LYS A 217 -3.19 13.40 -15.09
N GLU A 218 -3.41 14.60 -14.55
CA GLU A 218 -3.24 14.88 -13.12
C GLU A 218 -4.24 14.09 -12.25
N TRP A 219 -5.50 14.03 -12.67
CA TRP A 219 -6.53 13.27 -11.96
C TRP A 219 -6.27 11.77 -11.98
N LEU A 220 -5.80 11.20 -13.08
CA LEU A 220 -5.47 9.78 -13.18
C LEU A 220 -4.35 9.37 -12.22
N VAL A 221 -3.33 10.22 -12.08
CA VAL A 221 -2.23 10.05 -11.12
C VAL A 221 -2.77 9.96 -9.69
N TYR A 222 -3.59 10.94 -9.29
CA TYR A 222 -4.15 10.97 -7.93
C TYR A 222 -5.24 9.90 -7.72
N ALA A 223 -6.03 9.56 -8.73
CA ALA A 223 -6.96 8.44 -8.70
C ALA A 223 -6.22 7.12 -8.42
N THR A 224 -5.07 6.94 -9.07
CA THR A 224 -4.19 5.80 -8.83
C THR A 224 -3.67 5.82 -7.40
N ALA A 225 -3.16 6.95 -6.90
CA ALA A 225 -2.69 7.09 -5.52
C ALA A 225 -3.79 6.73 -4.49
N LEU A 226 -5.03 7.16 -4.72
CA LEU A 226 -6.21 6.88 -3.89
C LEU A 226 -6.79 5.46 -4.08
N GLY A 227 -6.19 4.66 -4.96
CA GLY A 227 -6.56 3.27 -5.24
C GLY A 227 -7.83 3.06 -6.04
N ILE A 228 -8.29 4.10 -6.75
CA ILE A 228 -9.41 4.05 -7.68
C ILE A 228 -8.98 4.16 -9.15
N GLY A 229 -7.67 4.20 -9.42
CA GLY A 229 -7.08 4.41 -10.76
C GLY A 229 -7.63 3.49 -11.84
N LYS A 230 -7.74 2.17 -11.59
CA LYS A 230 -8.32 1.22 -12.56
C LYS A 230 -9.77 1.55 -12.95
N LYS A 231 -10.58 2.00 -11.98
CA LYS A 231 -11.98 2.37 -12.21
C LYS A 231 -12.05 3.64 -13.06
N VAL A 232 -11.29 4.66 -12.67
CA VAL A 232 -11.23 5.95 -13.38
C VAL A 232 -10.68 5.77 -14.81
N ALA A 233 -9.60 5.01 -14.99
CA ALA A 233 -9.04 4.70 -16.30
C ALA A 233 -10.04 4.01 -17.24
N LYS A 234 -10.78 3.01 -16.73
CA LYS A 234 -11.82 2.32 -17.50
C LYS A 234 -12.92 3.26 -17.98
N GLU A 235 -13.22 4.28 -17.19
CA GLU A 235 -14.31 5.19 -17.45
C GLU A 235 -13.88 6.34 -18.37
N PHE A 236 -12.62 6.79 -18.30
CA PHE A 236 -12.04 7.68 -19.32
C PHE A 236 -12.09 7.04 -20.72
N LYS A 237 -11.80 5.73 -20.82
CA LYS A 237 -11.95 4.99 -22.08
C LYS A 237 -13.39 4.95 -22.59
N LYS A 238 -14.38 4.86 -21.69
CA LYS A 238 -15.81 4.87 -22.10
C LYS A 238 -16.27 6.24 -22.58
N LEU A 239 -15.65 7.30 -22.09
CA LEU A 239 -15.91 8.68 -22.47
C LEU A 239 -15.09 9.11 -23.70
N ASP A 240 -14.37 8.18 -24.34
CA ASP A 240 -13.52 8.42 -25.52
C ASP A 240 -12.46 9.51 -25.30
N ILE A 241 -11.97 9.64 -24.06
CA ILE A 241 -10.92 10.59 -23.72
C ILE A 241 -9.58 9.97 -24.15
N GLU A 242 -8.93 10.56 -25.16
CA GLU A 242 -7.61 10.13 -25.66
C GLU A 242 -6.51 10.35 -24.61
N LEU A 243 -6.30 9.35 -23.75
CA LEU A 243 -5.26 9.33 -22.72
C LEU A 243 -4.47 8.03 -22.81
N PRO A 244 -3.31 8.02 -23.48
CA PRO A 244 -2.39 6.87 -23.49
C PRO A 244 -2.05 6.38 -22.07
N GLU A 245 -1.99 7.30 -21.10
CA GLU A 245 -1.72 6.97 -19.70
C GLU A 245 -2.80 6.13 -19.03
N ALA A 246 -4.05 6.19 -19.51
CA ALA A 246 -5.15 5.37 -19.00
C ALA A 246 -4.98 3.88 -19.37
N ASP A 247 -4.26 3.58 -20.46
CA ASP A 247 -3.87 2.22 -20.80
C ASP A 247 -2.77 1.71 -19.87
N TYR A 248 -1.78 2.55 -19.53
CA TYR A 248 -0.65 2.14 -18.71
C TYR A 248 -1.05 1.68 -17.31
N VAL A 249 -2.10 2.26 -16.72
CA VAL A 249 -2.53 1.94 -15.36
C VAL A 249 -2.79 0.43 -15.20
N PRO A 250 -3.76 -0.21 -15.89
CA PRO A 250 -3.96 -1.66 -15.82
C PRO A 250 -2.70 -2.49 -16.08
N TYR A 251 -1.90 -2.12 -17.08
CA TYR A 251 -0.70 -2.88 -17.45
C TYR A 251 0.38 -2.81 -16.38
N ALA A 252 0.65 -1.65 -15.80
CA ALA A 252 1.59 -1.49 -14.70
C ALA A 252 1.24 -2.42 -13.53
N TYR A 253 -0.04 -2.54 -13.17
CA TYR A 253 -0.48 -3.52 -12.17
C TYR A 253 -0.14 -4.95 -12.56
N ILE A 254 -0.42 -5.35 -13.80
CA ILE A 254 -0.21 -6.73 -14.26
C ILE A 254 1.28 -7.08 -14.28
N TYR A 255 2.11 -6.22 -14.87
CA TYR A 255 3.55 -6.47 -15.03
C TYR A 255 4.27 -6.51 -13.68
N PHE A 256 4.04 -5.52 -12.81
CA PHE A 256 4.70 -5.50 -11.51
C PHE A 256 4.16 -6.57 -10.54
N ALA A 257 2.88 -6.93 -10.61
CA ALA A 257 2.37 -8.08 -9.85
C ALA A 257 2.99 -9.40 -10.33
N SER A 258 3.17 -9.55 -11.65
CA SER A 258 3.86 -10.70 -12.24
C SER A 258 5.32 -10.77 -11.80
N ILE A 259 6.05 -9.65 -11.81
CA ILE A 259 7.42 -9.54 -11.29
C ILE A 259 7.47 -9.95 -9.81
N HIS A 260 6.60 -9.38 -8.97
CA HIS A 260 6.56 -9.71 -7.54
C HIS A 260 6.32 -11.21 -7.30
N SER A 261 5.44 -11.80 -8.11
CA SER A 261 5.15 -13.23 -8.07
C SER A 261 6.36 -14.07 -8.51
N SER A 262 7.04 -13.71 -9.60
CA SER A 262 8.26 -14.39 -10.06
C SER A 262 9.37 -14.33 -9.01
N VAL A 263 9.64 -13.16 -8.43
CA VAL A 263 10.65 -12.99 -7.39
C VAL A 263 10.36 -13.89 -6.18
N ASN A 264 9.13 -13.88 -5.68
CA ASN A 264 8.76 -14.69 -4.53
C ASN A 264 8.79 -16.20 -4.84
N ARG A 265 8.36 -16.62 -6.04
CA ARG A 265 8.46 -18.03 -6.46
C ARG A 265 9.91 -18.49 -6.52
N LYS A 266 10.78 -17.71 -7.17
CA LYS A 266 12.21 -18.04 -7.33
C LYS A 266 12.93 -18.05 -5.98
N TYR A 267 12.63 -17.08 -5.12
CA TYR A 267 13.14 -17.07 -3.74
C TYR A 267 12.76 -18.36 -3.02
N SER A 268 11.47 -18.71 -3.00
CA SER A 268 10.98 -19.93 -2.34
C SER A 268 11.58 -21.21 -2.91
N SER A 269 11.79 -21.29 -4.23
CA SER A 269 12.42 -22.48 -4.84
C SER A 269 13.89 -22.63 -4.43
N LEU A 270 14.62 -21.52 -4.27
CA LEU A 270 16.03 -21.54 -3.90
C LEU A 270 16.25 -21.72 -2.39
N THR A 271 15.32 -21.25 -1.55
CA THR A 271 15.41 -21.39 -0.08
C THR A 271 14.71 -22.64 0.45
N GLY A 272 13.81 -23.25 -0.33
CA GLY A 272 13.05 -24.44 0.06
C GLY A 272 13.86 -25.73 0.19
N GLY A 273 15.17 -25.69 -0.11
CA GLY A 273 16.07 -26.85 -0.07
C GLY A 273 16.81 -27.11 1.24
N SER A 274 16.70 -26.25 2.27
CA SER A 274 17.45 -26.42 3.51
C SER A 274 16.57 -26.32 4.77
N GLY A 275 16.21 -27.47 5.34
CA GLY A 275 15.82 -27.62 6.74
C GLY A 275 14.31 -27.59 7.02
N GLY A 276 13.78 -28.72 7.52
CA GLY A 276 12.44 -28.80 8.06
C GLY A 276 12.24 -27.89 9.28
N GLY A 277 11.06 -27.30 9.37
CA GLY A 277 10.62 -26.49 10.51
C GLY A 277 9.34 -25.74 10.17
N GLY A 278 8.24 -26.07 10.83
CA GLY A 278 6.91 -25.53 10.54
C GLY A 278 6.85 -24.01 10.58
N GLY A 279 6.19 -23.43 9.57
CA GLY A 279 5.85 -22.01 9.52
C GLY A 279 4.51 -21.85 8.85
N GLY A 280 3.45 -21.76 9.67
CA GLY A 280 2.09 -21.57 9.21
C GLY A 280 1.96 -20.33 8.33
N GLY A 281 1.43 -20.55 7.12
CA GLY A 281 1.07 -19.46 6.23
C GLY A 281 -0.07 -18.65 6.81
N PHE A 282 0.24 -17.47 7.34
CA PHE A 282 -0.76 -16.42 7.56
C PHE A 282 -1.07 -15.74 6.22
N GLY A 283 -1.84 -16.45 5.40
CA GLY A 283 -2.62 -15.87 4.30
C GLY A 283 -4.02 -15.59 4.81
N GLY A 284 -4.32 -14.32 5.10
CA GLY A 284 -5.60 -13.91 5.66
C GLY A 284 -5.86 -12.44 5.46
N GLY A 285 -5.88 -12.00 4.20
CA GLY A 285 -6.42 -10.70 3.83
C GLY A 285 -7.92 -10.68 4.10
N GLY A 286 -8.32 -10.14 5.26
CA GLY A 286 -9.70 -9.90 5.62
C GLY A 286 -10.30 -8.78 4.78
N GLY A 287 -11.06 -9.16 3.75
CA GLY A 287 -11.97 -8.26 3.05
C GLY A 287 -13.27 -8.14 3.82
N PHE A 288 -13.42 -7.11 4.65
CA PHE A 288 -14.72 -6.73 5.18
C PHE A 288 -15.44 -5.88 4.13
N GLY A 289 -16.25 -6.55 3.30
CA GLY A 289 -17.25 -5.92 2.45
C GLY A 289 -18.53 -5.71 3.27
N GLY A 290 -18.71 -4.49 3.79
CA GLY A 290 -19.98 -4.05 4.38
C GLY A 290 -20.91 -3.52 3.31
N GLY A 291 -22.11 -4.09 3.22
CA GLY A 291 -23.23 -3.64 2.39
C GLY A 291 -24.23 -4.79 2.22
N GLY A 292 -25.53 -4.63 2.42
CA GLY A 292 -26.30 -3.57 3.04
C GLY A 292 -27.58 -4.19 3.60
N ALA A 293 -28.06 -3.65 4.71
CA ALA A 293 -29.40 -3.90 5.22
C ALA A 293 -30.35 -2.94 4.51
N GLY A 294 -31.32 -3.48 3.78
CA GLY A 294 -32.35 -2.73 3.09
C GLY A 294 -33.30 -3.69 2.40
N GLY A 295 -34.30 -4.17 3.14
CA GLY A 295 -35.26 -5.11 2.61
C GLY A 295 -36.37 -5.45 3.60
N ARG A 296 -37.30 -4.51 3.74
CA ARG A 296 -38.67 -4.57 4.31
C ARG A 296 -38.86 -3.92 5.67
#